data_AF-A0AAV6L465-F1
#
_entry.id   AF-A0AAV6L465-F1
#
_cell.length_a   1.000
_cell.length_b   1.000
_cell.length_c   1.000
_cell.angle_alpha   90.00
_cell.angle_beta   90.00
_cell.angle_gamma   90.00
#
_symmetry.space_group_name_H-M   'P 1'
#
loop_
_entity.id
_entity.type
_entity.pdbx_description
1 polymer ?
#
loop_
_entity_poly.entity_id
_entity_poly.type
_entity_poly.pdbx_seq_one_letter_code
_entity_poly.pdbx_strand_id
1 'polypeptide(L)'
;MSDSNHLLFDLQLDIDSRKRKRQRQAADAAIEELISMGFPRAKVVAAVRAFGGKDQALNHILSQTDQNTSDGNTSSSAPIPNTIAADILHPEGGVEGLSGINEAPMTDGDVKAGPSTKPNERDVEMEDELTEELNKADALSDYDIEVTREGEAINEYLALLASAENGEKAVLAAQ
;
A
#
# COMPACT_ATOMS: atom_id res chain seq x y z
N MET A 1 -39.30 -46.53 -10.81
CA MET A 1 -39.48 -45.35 -9.93
C MET A 1 -38.26 -45.04 -9.06
N SER A 2 -37.27 -45.95 -8.92
CA SER A 2 -36.03 -45.67 -8.18
C SER A 2 -34.99 -44.88 -8.99
N ASP A 3 -34.86 -45.12 -10.30
CA ASP A 3 -33.82 -44.49 -11.13
C ASP A 3 -33.95 -42.96 -11.25
N SER A 4 -35.18 -42.44 -11.25
CA SER A 4 -35.44 -40.99 -11.30
C SER A 4 -35.02 -40.27 -10.02
N ASN A 5 -35.05 -40.95 -8.87
CA ASN A 5 -34.62 -40.37 -7.59
C ASN A 5 -33.09 -40.36 -7.45
N HIS A 6 -32.41 -41.36 -8.01
CA HIS A 6 -30.95 -41.41 -8.07
C HIS A 6 -30.38 -40.28 -8.94
N LEU A 7 -30.96 -40.08 -10.13
CA LEU A 7 -30.55 -38.99 -11.04
C LEU A 7 -30.74 -37.58 -10.42
N LEU A 8 -31.79 -37.39 -9.62
CA LEU A 8 -32.02 -36.12 -8.91
C LEU A 8 -30.95 -35.86 -7.84
N PHE A 9 -30.53 -36.90 -7.11
CA PHE A 9 -29.50 -36.79 -6.07
C PHE A 9 -28.13 -36.44 -6.66
N ASP A 10 -27.75 -37.10 -7.76
CA ASP A 10 -26.48 -36.85 -8.45
C ASP A 10 -26.41 -35.43 -9.02
N LEU A 11 -27.52 -34.94 -9.59
CA LEU A 11 -27.61 -33.58 -10.11
C LEU A 11 -27.46 -32.55 -8.99
N GLN A 12 -28.11 -32.76 -7.85
CA GLN A 12 -28.03 -31.86 -6.71
C GLN A 12 -26.60 -31.80 -6.14
N LEU A 13 -25.97 -32.96 -5.99
CA LEU A 13 -24.58 -33.06 -5.52
C LEU A 13 -23.62 -32.29 -6.43
N ASP A 14 -23.80 -32.40 -7.74
CA ASP A 14 -22.95 -31.73 -8.71
C ASP A 14 -23.18 -30.21 -8.73
N ILE A 15 -24.43 -29.74 -8.61
CA ILE A 15 -24.73 -28.32 -8.44
C ILE A 15 -24.04 -27.75 -7.20
N ASP A 16 -24.13 -28.44 -6.06
CA ASP A 16 -23.56 -27.97 -4.81
C ASP A 16 -22.03 -28.03 -4.81
N SER A 17 -21.45 -29.05 -5.46
CA SER A 17 -20.01 -29.15 -5.71
C SER A 17 -19.51 -27.98 -6.57
N ARG A 18 -20.18 -27.72 -7.70
CA ARG A 18 -19.85 -26.62 -8.61
C ARG A 18 -19.96 -25.27 -7.92
N LYS A 19 -21.02 -25.04 -7.13
CA LYS A 19 -21.20 -23.81 -6.34
C LYS A 19 -20.07 -23.62 -5.32
N ARG A 20 -19.75 -24.66 -4.53
CA ARG A 20 -18.67 -24.61 -3.53
C ARG A 20 -17.31 -24.35 -4.16
N LYS A 21 -17.02 -24.99 -5.29
CA LYS A 21 -15.76 -24.79 -6.03
C LYS A 21 -15.62 -23.32 -6.46
N ARG A 22 -16.66 -22.75 -7.07
CA ARG A 22 -16.65 -21.34 -7.50
C ARG A 22 -16.48 -20.38 -6.32
N GLN A 23 -17.15 -20.64 -5.20
CA GLN A 23 -17.02 -19.80 -4.01
C GLN A 23 -15.59 -19.81 -3.44
N ARG A 24 -14.95 -20.98 -3.39
CA ARG A 24 -13.54 -21.11 -2.97
C ARG A 24 -12.61 -20.36 -3.92
N GLN A 25 -12.77 -20.57 -5.23
CA GLN A 25 -11.98 -19.86 -6.24
C GLN A 25 -12.14 -18.34 -6.14
N ALA A 26 -13.36 -17.85 -5.91
CA ALA A 26 -13.62 -16.43 -5.73
C ALA A 26 -12.95 -15.88 -4.45
N ALA A 27 -12.98 -16.65 -3.35
CA ALA A 27 -12.31 -16.28 -2.11
C ALA A 27 -10.78 -16.28 -2.27
N ASP A 28 -10.21 -17.28 -2.93
CA ASP A 28 -8.77 -17.39 -3.18
C ASP A 28 -8.29 -16.25 -4.10
N ALA A 29 -9.04 -15.95 -5.17
CA ALA A 29 -8.76 -14.81 -6.05
C ALA A 29 -8.82 -13.47 -5.29
N ALA A 30 -9.81 -13.28 -4.42
CA ALA A 30 -9.90 -12.09 -3.58
C ALA A 30 -8.71 -11.96 -2.62
N ILE A 31 -8.23 -13.08 -2.07
CA ILE A 31 -7.04 -13.09 -1.19
C ILE A 31 -5.80 -12.67 -1.98
N GLU A 32 -5.59 -13.22 -3.18
CA GLU A 32 -4.43 -12.90 -4.02
C GLU A 32 -4.44 -11.43 -4.46
N GLU A 33 -5.58 -10.90 -4.87
CA GLU A 33 -5.73 -9.49 -5.25
C GLU A 33 -5.41 -8.55 -4.07
N LEU A 34 -5.94 -8.85 -2.88
CA LEU A 34 -5.66 -8.06 -1.67
C LEU A 34 -4.19 -8.12 -1.24
N ILE A 35 -3.53 -9.27 -1.39
CA ILE A 35 -2.08 -9.38 -1.15
C ILE A 35 -1.29 -8.56 -2.18
N SER A 36 -1.71 -8.59 -3.44
CA SER A 36 -1.07 -7.84 -4.53
C SER A 36 -1.21 -6.33 -4.35
N MET A 37 -2.28 -5.87 -3.71
CA MET A 37 -2.45 -4.47 -3.28
C MET A 37 -1.57 -4.09 -2.06
N GLY A 38 -0.81 -5.03 -1.49
CA GLY A 38 0.13 -4.78 -0.39
C GLY A 38 -0.42 -5.07 1.01
N PHE A 39 -1.64 -5.61 1.13
CA PHE A 39 -2.18 -5.94 2.45
C PHE A 39 -1.55 -7.23 3.03
N PRO A 40 -1.26 -7.26 4.34
CA PRO A 40 -0.67 -8.44 4.98
C PRO A 40 -1.55 -9.68 4.86
N ARG A 41 -0.98 -10.80 4.37
CA ARG A 41 -1.69 -12.06 4.13
C ARG A 41 -2.50 -12.57 5.32
N ALA A 42 -1.99 -12.43 6.55
CA ALA A 42 -2.69 -12.86 7.75
C ALA A 42 -4.02 -12.11 7.96
N LYS A 43 -4.01 -10.78 7.76
CA LYS A 43 -5.20 -9.92 7.86
C LYS A 43 -6.18 -10.20 6.73
N VAL A 44 -5.67 -10.34 5.51
CA VAL A 44 -6.47 -10.64 4.31
C VAL A 44 -7.21 -11.97 4.46
N VAL A 45 -6.52 -13.04 4.83
CA VAL A 45 -7.14 -14.38 4.98
C VAL A 45 -8.19 -14.37 6.08
N ALA A 46 -7.94 -13.69 7.21
CA ALA A 46 -8.92 -13.55 8.27
C ALA A 46 -10.17 -12.78 7.80
N ALA A 47 -9.97 -11.65 7.13
CA ALA A 47 -11.05 -10.81 6.62
C ALA A 47 -11.87 -11.51 5.53
N VAL A 48 -11.24 -12.14 4.54
CA VAL A 48 -11.95 -12.85 3.48
C VAL A 48 -12.70 -14.06 4.02
N ARG A 49 -12.18 -14.77 5.04
CA ARG A 49 -12.91 -15.85 5.70
C ARG A 49 -14.12 -15.36 6.51
N ALA A 50 -14.01 -14.20 7.15
CA ALA A 50 -15.08 -13.64 7.96
C ALA A 50 -16.19 -13.00 7.11
N PHE A 51 -15.83 -12.29 6.04
CA PHE A 51 -16.75 -11.47 5.27
C PHE A 51 -17.06 -12.03 3.87
N GLY A 52 -16.32 -13.04 3.40
CA GLY A 52 -16.59 -13.82 2.20
C GLY A 52 -16.39 -13.11 0.86
N GLY A 53 -16.35 -11.78 0.84
CA GLY A 53 -16.21 -10.96 -0.37
C GLY A 53 -15.05 -9.97 -0.28
N LYS A 54 -14.48 -9.64 -1.44
CA LYS A 54 -13.34 -8.72 -1.56
C LYS A 54 -13.65 -7.36 -0.93
N ASP A 55 -14.71 -6.69 -1.37
CA ASP A 55 -15.00 -5.30 -0.95
C ASP A 55 -15.28 -5.20 0.54
N GLN A 56 -15.97 -6.20 1.11
CA GLN A 56 -16.24 -6.28 2.54
C GLN A 56 -14.96 -6.50 3.35
N ALA A 57 -14.08 -7.40 2.88
CA ALA A 57 -12.77 -7.61 3.48
C ALA A 57 -11.90 -6.35 3.37
N LEU A 58 -11.94 -5.64 2.25
CA LEU A 58 -11.18 -4.41 2.00
C LEU A 58 -11.62 -3.30 2.94
N ASN A 59 -12.92 -3.03 3.04
CA ASN A 59 -13.48 -2.05 3.98
C ASN A 59 -13.06 -2.36 5.43
N HIS A 60 -13.13 -3.62 5.84
CA HIS A 60 -12.71 -4.04 7.17
C HIS A 60 -11.21 -3.83 7.41
N ILE A 61 -10.34 -4.20 6.46
CA ILE A 61 -8.89 -4.01 6.59
C ILE A 61 -8.52 -2.53 6.67
N LEU A 62 -9.19 -1.67 5.90
CA LEU A 62 -8.99 -0.22 5.95
C LEU A 62 -9.41 0.34 7.31
N SER A 63 -10.61 -0.01 7.80
CA SER A 63 -11.07 0.45 9.12
C SER A 63 -10.22 -0.08 10.29
N GLN A 64 -9.56 -1.24 10.13
CA GLN A 64 -8.66 -1.80 11.15
C GLN A 64 -7.27 -1.17 11.16
N THR A 65 -6.83 -0.58 10.05
CA THR A 65 -5.49 0.04 9.95
C THR A 65 -5.38 1.25 10.86
N ASP A 66 -6.47 1.99 11.06
CA ASP A 66 -6.53 3.13 11.98
C ASP A 66 -6.65 2.73 13.47
N GLN A 67 -6.95 1.47 13.76
CA GLN A 67 -7.27 0.97 15.10
C GLN A 67 -6.17 0.08 15.71
N ASN A 68 -5.15 -0.31 14.93
CA ASN A 68 -4.10 -1.24 15.38
C ASN A 68 -2.68 -0.68 15.16
N THR A 69 -2.40 0.44 15.81
CA THR A 69 -1.12 0.72 16.48
C THR A 69 -1.33 0.56 18.00
N SER A 70 -1.82 -0.60 18.42
CA SER A 70 -1.67 -1.06 19.80
C SER A 70 -0.67 -2.21 19.76
N ASP A 71 0.60 -1.83 19.86
CA ASP A 71 1.62 -2.75 20.35
C ASP A 71 1.13 -3.34 21.66
N GLY A 72 1.16 -4.67 21.73
CA GLY A 72 0.97 -5.40 22.98
C GLY A 72 2.12 -5.09 23.92
N ASN A 73 2.02 -4.00 24.68
CA ASN A 73 2.76 -3.80 25.91
C ASN A 73 1.76 -3.77 27.08
N THR A 74 1.38 -4.95 27.55
CA THR A 74 0.75 -5.09 28.86
C THR A 74 1.81 -4.89 29.93
N SER A 75 1.94 -3.66 30.42
CA SER A 75 2.32 -3.37 31.82
C SER A 75 1.89 -1.95 32.20
N SER A 76 0.75 -1.91 32.90
CA SER A 76 0.43 -1.01 34.03
C SER A 76 0.83 0.48 33.96
N SER A 77 -0.22 1.31 33.83
CA SER A 77 -0.43 2.65 34.41
C SER A 77 0.69 3.26 35.27
N ALA A 78 1.20 4.41 34.83
CA ALA A 78 1.40 5.60 35.66
C ALA A 78 1.42 6.87 34.79
N PRO A 79 0.74 7.97 35.18
CA PRO A 79 0.76 9.23 34.45
C PRO A 79 1.95 10.08 34.91
N ILE A 80 2.74 10.64 33.99
CA ILE A 80 3.78 11.62 34.33
C ILE A 80 3.65 12.82 33.35
N PRO A 81 3.54 14.06 33.86
CA PRO A 81 2.98 15.19 33.13
C PRO A 81 4.00 15.95 32.27
N ASN A 82 3.47 16.70 31.28
CA ASN A 82 4.16 17.73 30.51
C ASN A 82 5.10 18.59 31.38
N THR A 83 6.35 18.74 30.94
CA THR A 83 7.19 19.90 31.28
C THR A 83 8.07 20.26 30.08
N ILE A 84 7.91 21.50 29.64
CA ILE A 84 8.71 22.21 28.65
C ILE A 84 10.05 22.60 29.31
N ALA A 85 11.17 22.42 28.60
CA ALA A 85 12.28 23.39 28.41
C ALA A 85 13.69 22.77 28.37
N ALA A 86 14.53 23.44 27.58
CA ALA A 86 16.00 23.49 27.57
C ALA A 86 16.73 22.27 26.97
N ASP A 87 17.25 22.39 25.75
CA ASP A 87 18.56 23.04 25.43
C ASP A 87 19.74 22.17 25.85
N ILE A 88 20.25 21.36 24.91
CA ILE A 88 21.69 21.08 24.76
C ILE A 88 21.97 20.90 23.26
N LEU A 89 22.42 21.99 22.63
CA LEU A 89 23.28 21.93 21.44
C LEU A 89 24.68 21.45 21.85
N HIS A 90 25.31 20.58 21.06
CA HIS A 90 26.72 20.71 20.62
C HIS A 90 27.13 19.55 19.68
N PRO A 91 28.16 19.77 18.83
CA PRO A 91 28.17 19.42 17.42
C PRO A 91 29.41 18.56 17.06
N GLU A 92 29.73 18.51 15.76
CA GLU A 92 31.01 18.09 15.16
C GLU A 92 31.26 16.58 14.95
N GLY A 93 31.17 16.20 13.66
CA GLY A 93 32.32 15.72 12.90
C GLY A 93 33.00 14.41 13.31
N GLY A 94 32.85 13.37 12.48
CA GLY A 94 33.76 12.22 12.52
C GLY A 94 33.22 10.99 11.79
N VAL A 95 33.70 10.78 10.57
CA VAL A 95 33.61 9.52 9.82
C VAL A 95 34.50 8.43 10.45
N GLU A 96 34.23 7.17 10.07
CA GLU A 96 34.94 5.93 10.45
C GLU A 96 34.52 5.36 11.82
N GLY A 97 34.21 4.09 12.03
CA GLY A 97 34.50 2.87 11.30
C GLY A 97 34.75 1.79 12.35
N LEU A 98 34.15 0.61 12.15
CA LEU A 98 34.47 -0.68 12.78
C LEU A 98 34.03 -1.00 14.23
N SER A 99 33.42 -2.19 14.31
CA SER A 99 33.61 -3.21 15.36
C SER A 99 32.85 -3.05 16.68
N GLY A 100 31.70 -3.74 16.74
CA GLY A 100 31.01 -4.10 17.97
C GLY A 100 30.60 -5.58 17.94
N ILE A 101 31.60 -6.45 17.84
CA ILE A 101 31.48 -7.91 17.95
C ILE A 101 31.00 -8.23 19.38
N ASN A 102 29.73 -8.58 19.56
CA ASN A 102 29.25 -9.19 20.78
C ASN A 102 29.10 -10.69 20.55
N GLU A 103 30.23 -11.39 20.64
CA GLU A 103 30.31 -12.83 20.81
C GLU A 103 29.90 -13.17 22.25
N ALA A 104 28.82 -13.94 22.41
CA ALA A 104 28.48 -14.65 23.63
C ALA A 104 27.64 -15.91 23.29
N PRO A 105 27.75 -16.99 24.07
CA PRO A 105 28.24 -18.27 23.57
C PRO A 105 27.16 -19.35 23.34
N MET A 106 27.49 -20.26 22.43
CA MET A 106 26.92 -21.60 22.17
C MET A 106 25.78 -22.06 23.11
N THR A 107 24.56 -22.02 22.60
CA THR A 107 23.46 -22.88 23.07
C THR A 107 23.20 -23.93 21.99
N ASP A 108 23.59 -25.15 22.32
CA ASP A 108 23.33 -26.38 21.57
C ASP A 108 21.81 -26.57 21.46
N GLY A 109 21.27 -26.26 20.29
CA GLY A 109 19.85 -26.33 20.02
C GLY A 109 19.64 -26.25 18.52
N ASP A 110 19.13 -27.35 17.96
CA ASP A 110 18.75 -27.58 16.57
C ASP A 110 17.83 -26.46 16.05
N VAL A 111 18.41 -25.30 15.71
CA VAL A 111 17.75 -24.29 14.88
C VAL A 111 17.87 -24.81 13.46
N LYS A 112 16.95 -25.70 13.11
CA LYS A 112 16.62 -25.97 11.71
C LYS A 112 16.24 -24.63 11.10
N ALA A 113 17.22 -23.97 10.50
CA ALA A 113 17.02 -22.81 9.66
C ALA A 113 15.90 -23.19 8.69
N GLY A 114 14.72 -22.60 8.90
CA GLY A 114 13.71 -22.55 7.84
C GLY A 114 14.40 -22.01 6.59
N PRO A 115 13.95 -22.35 5.38
CA PRO A 115 14.57 -21.87 4.16
C PRO A 115 14.58 -20.34 4.22
N SER A 116 15.71 -19.77 4.65
CA SER A 116 16.06 -18.38 4.42
C SER A 116 16.10 -18.36 2.91
N THR A 117 15.04 -17.84 2.31
CA THR A 117 15.04 -17.45 0.91
C THR A 117 16.36 -16.76 0.72
N LYS A 118 17.23 -17.35 -0.11
CA LYS A 118 18.52 -16.75 -0.45
C LYS A 118 18.22 -15.29 -0.80
N PRO A 119 19.08 -14.31 -0.45
CA PRO A 119 18.94 -13.00 -1.06
C PRO A 119 18.89 -13.28 -2.56
N ASN A 120 17.74 -13.07 -3.19
CA ASN A 120 17.66 -13.18 -4.64
C ASN A 120 18.71 -12.18 -5.11
N GLU A 121 19.75 -12.69 -5.79
CA GLU A 121 20.76 -11.85 -6.40
C GLU A 121 19.99 -10.79 -7.20
N ARG A 122 20.24 -9.52 -6.89
CA ARG A 122 19.58 -8.42 -7.58
C ARG A 122 19.96 -8.55 -9.06
N ASP A 123 18.97 -8.57 -9.92
CA ASP A 123 19.20 -8.65 -11.35
C ASP A 123 19.72 -7.30 -11.85
N VAL A 124 21.04 -7.20 -11.98
CA VAL A 124 21.72 -5.97 -12.39
C VAL A 124 21.27 -5.53 -13.79
N GLU A 125 20.99 -6.48 -14.68
CA GLU A 125 20.51 -6.20 -16.03
C GLU A 125 19.15 -5.50 -15.98
N MET A 126 18.26 -5.97 -15.10
CA MET A 126 16.94 -5.35 -14.89
C MET A 126 17.02 -3.99 -14.16
N GLU A 127 18.05 -3.76 -13.33
CA GLU A 127 18.26 -2.45 -12.67
C GLU A 127 18.70 -1.37 -13.66
N ASP A 128 19.53 -1.73 -14.63
CA ASP A 128 19.97 -0.82 -15.68
C ASP A 128 18.79 -0.41 -16.57
N GLU A 129 17.92 -1.34 -16.95
CA GLU A 129 16.68 -1.05 -17.71
C GLU A 129 15.75 -0.06 -16.98
N LEU A 130 15.56 -0.23 -15.67
CA LEU A 130 14.69 0.63 -14.87
C LEU A 130 15.23 2.05 -14.69
N THR A 131 16.56 2.23 -14.70
CA THR A 131 17.20 3.54 -14.47
C THR A 131 17.59 4.25 -15.75
N GLU A 132 17.53 3.57 -16.91
CA GLU A 132 17.91 4.12 -18.21
C GLU A 132 17.12 5.40 -18.57
N GLU A 133 15.81 5.44 -18.28
CA GLU A 133 14.95 6.60 -18.58
C GLU A 133 15.17 7.77 -17.62
N LEU A 134 15.43 7.48 -16.33
CA LEU A 134 15.74 8.51 -15.33
C LEU A 134 17.04 9.25 -15.63
N ASN A 135 18.00 8.58 -16.29
CA ASN A 135 19.27 9.19 -16.69
C ASN A 135 19.17 10.02 -17.99
N LYS A 136 18.08 9.88 -18.76
CA LYS A 136 17.91 10.55 -20.06
C LYS A 136 17.32 11.95 -19.95
N ALA A 137 16.49 12.21 -18.94
CA ALA A 137 15.79 13.47 -18.79
C ALA A 137 16.05 14.07 -17.41
N ASP A 138 16.46 15.33 -17.37
CA ASP A 138 16.54 16.08 -16.12
C ASP A 138 15.12 16.50 -15.73
N ALA A 139 14.56 15.84 -14.72
CA ALA A 139 13.23 16.14 -14.20
C ALA A 139 13.10 17.60 -13.71
N LEU A 140 14.20 18.31 -13.43
CA LEU A 140 14.16 19.73 -13.10
C LEU A 140 13.86 20.61 -14.32
N SER A 141 14.35 20.23 -15.50
CA SER A 141 14.20 21.02 -16.73
C SER A 141 12.75 21.10 -17.22
N ASP A 142 11.93 20.08 -16.93
CA ASP A 142 10.50 20.07 -17.29
C ASP A 142 9.68 21.15 -16.58
N TYR A 143 10.19 21.67 -15.46
CA TYR A 143 9.57 22.77 -14.71
C TYR A 143 10.18 24.13 -15.03
N ASP A 144 11.27 24.19 -15.81
CA ASP A 144 11.88 25.45 -16.26
C ASP A 144 11.09 25.98 -17.46
N ILE A 145 10.11 26.83 -17.19
CA ILE A 145 9.39 27.56 -18.22
C ILE A 145 10.15 28.84 -18.56
N GLU A 146 10.39 29.07 -19.85
CA GLU A 146 10.99 30.33 -20.30
C GLU A 146 10.15 31.52 -19.83
N VAL A 147 10.78 32.52 -19.20
CA VAL A 147 10.11 33.71 -18.65
C VAL A 147 9.19 34.40 -19.66
N THR A 148 9.57 34.41 -20.94
CA THR A 148 8.72 34.95 -22.03
C THR A 148 7.43 34.15 -22.19
N ARG A 149 7.53 32.82 -22.21
CA ARG A 149 6.41 31.89 -22.35
C ARG A 149 5.51 31.91 -21.13
N GLU A 150 6.09 32.06 -19.94
CA GLU A 150 5.35 32.29 -18.69
C GLU A 150 4.52 33.58 -18.77
N GLY A 151 5.14 34.68 -19.23
CA GLY A 151 4.46 35.96 -19.41
C GLY A 151 3.28 35.89 -20.39
N GLU A 152 3.43 35.16 -21.50
CA GLU A 152 2.35 34.91 -22.45
C GLU A 152 1.21 34.10 -21.83
N ALA A 153 1.52 33.00 -21.15
CA ALA A 153 0.54 32.15 -20.48
C ALA A 153 -0.26 32.91 -19.41
N ILE A 154 0.40 33.77 -18.63
CA ILE A 154 -0.26 34.63 -17.63
C ILE A 154 -1.23 35.60 -18.32
N ASN A 155 -0.81 36.24 -19.41
CA ASN A 155 -1.66 37.18 -20.14
C ASN A 155 -2.90 36.49 -20.75
N GLU A 156 -2.74 35.28 -21.31
CA GLU A 156 -3.87 34.49 -21.81
C GLU A 156 -4.85 34.14 -20.70
N TYR A 157 -4.36 33.70 -19.53
CA TYR A 157 -5.20 33.41 -18.37
C TYR A 157 -5.99 34.64 -17.89
N LEU A 158 -5.32 35.79 -17.80
CA LEU A 158 -5.97 37.06 -17.43
C LEU A 158 -7.04 37.46 -18.46
N ALA A 159 -6.78 37.27 -19.75
CA ALA A 159 -7.77 37.51 -20.79
C ALA A 159 -8.97 36.56 -20.68
N LEU A 160 -8.74 35.29 -20.34
CA LEU A 160 -9.81 34.30 -20.12
C LEU A 160 -10.68 34.68 -18.92
N LEU A 161 -10.08 35.10 -17.80
CA LEU A 161 -10.80 35.59 -16.62
C LEU A 161 -11.63 36.84 -16.95
N ALA A 162 -11.05 37.81 -17.65
CA ALA A 162 -11.77 39.00 -18.08
C ALA A 162 -12.91 38.67 -19.04
N SER A 163 -12.72 37.70 -19.93
CA SER A 163 -13.78 37.21 -20.82
C SER A 163 -14.90 36.51 -20.04
N ALA A 164 -14.57 35.69 -19.05
CA ALA A 164 -15.54 35.02 -18.19
C ALA A 164 -16.34 36.01 -17.34
N GLU A 165 -15.70 37.02 -16.76
CA GLU A 165 -16.38 38.09 -16.01
C GLU A 165 -17.36 38.88 -16.90
N ASN A 166 -16.96 39.19 -18.13
CA ASN A 166 -17.81 39.88 -19.09
C ASN A 166 -18.96 38.98 -19.62
N GLY A 167 -18.73 37.67 -19.72
CA GLY A 167 -19.75 36.68 -20.08
C GLY A 167 -20.83 36.55 -19.00
N GLU A 168 -20.44 36.56 -17.72
CA GLU A 168 -21.39 36.48 -16.59
C GLU A 168 -22.28 37.74 -16.50
N LYS A 169 -21.71 38.93 -16.75
CA LYS A 169 -22.49 40.19 -16.79
C LYS A 169 -23.45 40.26 -17.98
N ALA A 170 -23.08 39.70 -19.14
CA ALA A 170 -23.97 39.65 -20.30
C ALA A 170 -25.18 38.70 -20.10
N VAL A 171 -25.00 37.62 -19.35
CA VAL A 171 -26.08 36.66 -19.02
C VAL A 171 -27.09 37.26 -18.02
N LEU A 172 -26.63 38.06 -17.06
CA LEU A 172 -27.51 38.73 -16.08
C LEU A 172 -28.28 39.92 -16.66
N ALA A 173 -27.78 40.57 -17.72
CA ALA A 173 -28.46 41.69 -18.38
C ALA A 173 -29.55 41.26 -19.39
N ALA A 174 -29.64 39.96 -19.70
CA ALA A 174 -30.60 39.39 -20.65
C ALA A 174 -31.81 38.70 -20.00
N GLN A 175 -32.02 38.91 -18.68
CA GLN A 175 -33.11 38.32 -17.90
C GLN A 175 -34.08 39.38 -17.36
#